data_AF-A0A502TI22-F1
#
_entry.id   AF-A0A502TI22-F1
#
_cell.length_a   1.000
_cell.length_b   1.000
_cell.length_c   1.000
_cell.angle_alpha   90.00
_cell.angle_beta   90.00
_cell.angle_gamma   90.00
#
_symmetry.space_group_name_H-M   'P 1'
#
loop_
_entity.id
_entity.type
_entity.pdbx_description
1 polymer ?
#
loop_
_entity_poly.entity_id
_entity_poly.type
_entity_poly.pdbx_seq_one_letter_code
_entity_poly.pdbx_strand_id
1 'polypeptide(L)'
;MSFDDLLGGEEDPVRNKGGRPKGRLNKPKPETDAHRDDLHLKMTQVHNVTKGVSTTWLEQAFRIPRYKIGIALQECPVLRTAQNGGKIYDLPTAARYLIDPVTNLDAFLATIKPDKLPEKLRETYWNAKIKEAKYRVMAGELWPTESVMEVFAETFKTIKKVTQLWVDTVEETNGLSDEQRDLLATLVDRLQDDIYKALVSQAKSSETESFLKELSDAAD
;
A
#
# COMPACT_ATOMS: atom_id res chain seq x y z
N MET A 1 -34.57 44.48 -31.33
CA MET A 1 -35.37 45.55 -30.71
C MET A 1 -36.82 45.26 -31.11
N SER A 2 -37.76 44.94 -30.24
CA SER A 2 -38.17 45.55 -28.95
C SER A 2 -38.54 44.42 -27.96
N PHE A 3 -38.23 44.36 -26.65
CA PHE A 3 -38.04 45.31 -25.53
C PHE A 3 -39.29 45.99 -24.97
N ASP A 4 -40.49 45.43 -25.19
CA ASP A 4 -41.75 45.99 -24.65
C ASP A 4 -42.79 44.95 -24.14
N ASP A 5 -42.40 43.69 -23.92
CA ASP A 5 -43.29 42.67 -23.31
C ASP A 5 -42.91 42.39 -21.84
N LEU A 6 -42.20 43.34 -21.22
CA LEU A 6 -41.47 43.15 -19.97
C LEU A 6 -42.00 43.96 -18.78
N LEU A 7 -43.15 44.66 -18.87
CA LEU A 7 -43.69 45.41 -17.73
C LEU A 7 -45.22 45.61 -17.78
N GLY A 8 -45.94 44.85 -16.93
CA GLY A 8 -47.03 45.41 -16.11
C GLY A 8 -48.46 45.28 -16.63
N GLY A 9 -49.21 44.35 -16.04
CA GLY A 9 -50.67 44.35 -16.02
C GLY A 9 -51.16 43.71 -14.72
N GLU A 10 -51.43 44.54 -13.72
CA GLU A 10 -51.98 44.22 -12.41
C GLU A 10 -53.35 43.53 -12.52
N GLU A 11 -53.61 42.52 -11.68
CA GLU A 11 -54.90 42.35 -10.99
C GLU A 11 -54.78 41.30 -9.85
N ASP A 12 -55.55 41.55 -8.80
CA ASP A 12 -55.30 41.27 -7.38
C ASP A 12 -55.36 39.81 -6.86
N PRO A 13 -54.81 39.55 -5.63
CA PRO A 13 -54.69 38.20 -5.07
C PRO A 13 -56.01 37.67 -4.50
N VAL A 14 -56.46 36.52 -4.99
CA VAL A 14 -57.54 35.75 -4.37
C VAL A 14 -57.03 35.08 -3.09
N ARG A 15 -57.30 35.75 -1.96
CA ARG A 15 -57.32 35.19 -0.61
C ARG A 15 -58.22 33.95 -0.56
N ASN A 16 -57.63 32.77 -0.40
CA ASN A 16 -58.34 31.63 0.19
C ASN A 16 -57.78 31.32 1.58
N LYS A 17 -58.52 31.78 2.59
CA LYS A 17 -58.33 31.48 4.01
C LYS A 17 -58.74 30.02 4.28
N GLY A 18 -57.81 29.10 4.04
CA GLY A 18 -57.90 27.74 4.58
C GLY A 18 -57.71 27.78 6.10
N GLY A 19 -58.80 27.64 6.85
CA GLY A 19 -58.82 27.69 8.30
C GLY A 19 -57.93 26.62 8.94
N ARG A 20 -56.96 27.06 9.74
CA ARG A 20 -56.17 26.22 10.64
C ARG A 20 -57.07 25.82 11.83
N PRO A 21 -57.37 24.53 12.07
CA PRO A 21 -58.14 24.14 13.24
C PRO A 21 -57.37 24.52 14.52
N LYS A 22 -58.07 25.26 15.39
CA LYS A 22 -57.60 25.75 16.68
C LYS A 22 -57.21 24.57 17.59
N GLY A 23 -56.13 24.77 18.33
CA GLY A 23 -55.46 23.76 19.15
C GLY A 23 -56.37 23.05 20.16
N ARG A 24 -56.09 21.76 20.34
CA ARG A 24 -56.43 21.06 21.58
C ARG A 24 -55.30 21.29 22.58
N LEU A 25 -55.64 21.95 23.68
CA LEU A 25 -54.82 22.05 24.89
C LEU A 25 -54.48 20.64 25.37
N ASN A 26 -53.21 20.24 25.30
CA ASN A 26 -52.75 19.05 26.02
C ASN A 26 -52.73 19.39 27.50
N LYS A 27 -53.58 18.72 28.29
CA LYS A 27 -53.46 18.71 29.75
C LYS A 27 -52.13 18.03 30.12
N PRO A 28 -51.28 18.63 30.97
CA PRO A 28 -50.08 17.94 31.44
C PRO A 28 -50.49 16.72 32.28
N LYS A 29 -49.91 15.57 31.94
CA LYS A 29 -50.07 14.31 32.66
C LYS A 29 -49.27 14.42 33.97
N PRO A 30 -49.82 14.06 35.15
CA PRO A 30 -49.12 14.24 36.40
C PRO A 30 -47.84 13.39 36.43
N GLU A 31 -46.73 14.07 36.69
CA GLU A 31 -45.44 13.48 37.03
C GLU A 31 -45.64 12.59 38.25
N THR A 32 -45.38 11.30 38.09
CA THR A 32 -45.21 10.37 39.21
C THR A 32 -43.78 9.90 39.17
N ASP A 33 -43.16 10.07 40.32
CA ASP A 33 -41.74 9.99 40.61
C ASP A 33 -41.06 8.71 40.14
N ALA A 34 -39.84 8.91 39.63
CA ALA A 34 -38.85 7.88 39.41
C ALA A 34 -38.52 7.15 40.72
N HIS A 35 -38.48 5.81 40.67
CA HIS A 35 -37.28 5.01 40.93
C HIS A 35 -37.65 3.54 41.18
N ARG A 36 -36.83 2.66 40.57
CA ARG A 36 -36.81 1.19 40.67
C ARG A 36 -37.74 0.47 39.71
N ASP A 37 -37.49 0.66 38.41
CA ASP A 37 -37.63 -0.48 37.50
C ASP A 37 -36.41 -1.36 37.72
N ASP A 38 -36.65 -2.43 38.47
CA ASP A 38 -35.78 -3.57 38.63
C ASP A 38 -35.21 -4.00 37.27
N LEU A 39 -33.95 -4.42 37.29
CA LEU A 39 -33.23 -5.12 36.23
C LEU A 39 -33.88 -6.50 35.96
N HIS A 40 -35.17 -6.53 35.66
CA HIS A 40 -35.80 -7.61 34.94
C HIS A 40 -35.34 -7.50 33.50
N LEU A 41 -34.15 -8.06 33.24
CA LEU A 41 -33.74 -8.49 31.91
C LEU A 41 -34.84 -9.45 31.45
N LYS A 42 -35.86 -8.94 30.74
CA LYS A 42 -36.88 -9.80 30.15
C LYS A 42 -36.14 -10.74 29.20
N MET A 43 -36.04 -12.01 29.58
CA MET A 43 -35.48 -13.09 28.76
C MET A 43 -36.19 -13.26 27.39
N THR A 44 -37.20 -12.44 27.09
CA THR A 44 -37.79 -12.29 25.75
C THR A 44 -36.93 -11.50 24.76
N GLN A 45 -35.84 -10.83 25.20
CA GLN A 45 -34.87 -10.18 24.32
C GLN A 45 -33.57 -10.96 24.13
N VAL A 46 -33.54 -12.26 24.46
CA VAL A 46 -32.53 -13.14 23.87
C VAL A 46 -32.96 -13.39 22.43
N HIS A 47 -32.66 -12.43 21.56
CA HIS A 47 -32.76 -12.66 20.13
C HIS A 47 -31.89 -13.87 19.82
N ASN A 48 -32.49 -14.90 19.22
CA ASN A 48 -31.75 -16.07 18.78
C ASN A 48 -30.79 -15.62 17.68
N VAL A 49 -29.59 -15.18 18.06
CA VAL A 49 -28.51 -14.76 17.16
C VAL A 49 -28.24 -15.84 16.11
N THR A 50 -28.41 -17.10 16.50
CA THR A 50 -28.28 -18.30 15.65
C THR A 50 -29.37 -18.41 14.57
N LYS A 51 -30.53 -17.77 14.73
CA LYS A 51 -31.64 -17.79 13.74
C LYS A 51 -31.61 -16.60 12.78
N GLY A 52 -30.57 -15.76 12.88
CA GLY A 52 -30.40 -14.55 12.08
C GLY A 52 -30.89 -13.28 12.77
N VAL A 53 -30.33 -12.17 12.33
CA VAL A 53 -30.46 -10.85 12.96
C VAL A 53 -31.08 -9.84 11.99
N SER A 54 -31.90 -8.92 12.53
CA SER A 54 -32.53 -7.85 11.75
C SER A 54 -31.65 -6.60 11.68
N THR A 55 -31.90 -5.72 10.71
CA THR A 55 -31.20 -4.43 10.58
C THR A 55 -31.32 -3.57 11.84
N THR A 56 -32.49 -3.56 12.49
CA THR A 56 -32.72 -2.80 13.73
C THR A 56 -31.94 -3.37 14.91
N TRP A 57 -31.72 -4.68 14.93
CA TRP A 57 -30.89 -5.32 15.94
C TRP A 57 -29.40 -5.02 15.71
N LEU A 58 -28.95 -5.05 14.45
CA LEU A 58 -27.57 -4.68 14.08
C LEU A 58 -27.24 -3.23 14.44
N GLU A 59 -28.20 -2.32 14.31
CA GLU A 59 -28.08 -0.92 14.75
C GLU A 59 -27.80 -0.82 16.26
N GLN A 60 -28.52 -1.60 17.06
CA GLN A 60 -28.33 -1.62 18.52
C GLN A 60 -27.03 -2.34 18.92
N ALA A 61 -26.69 -3.44 18.25
CA ALA A 61 -25.53 -4.27 18.59
C ALA A 61 -24.19 -3.59 18.22
N PHE A 62 -24.09 -3.01 17.02
CA PHE A 62 -22.86 -2.38 16.54
C PHE A 62 -22.80 -0.87 16.79
N ARG A 63 -23.89 -0.27 17.28
CA ARG A 63 -24.02 1.19 17.48
C ARG A 63 -23.75 2.00 16.20
N ILE A 64 -24.07 1.41 15.04
CA ILE A 64 -23.95 2.03 13.73
C ILE A 64 -25.35 2.51 13.30
N PRO A 65 -25.51 3.76 12.83
CA PRO A 65 -26.79 4.27 12.35
C PRO A 65 -27.36 3.43 11.20
N ARG A 66 -28.68 3.23 11.18
CA ARG A 66 -29.39 2.42 10.16
C ARG A 66 -29.01 2.71 8.71
N TYR A 67 -28.73 3.97 8.35
CA TYR A 67 -28.36 4.33 6.98
C TYR A 67 -27.01 3.72 6.56
N LYS A 68 -26.01 3.71 7.47
CA LYS A 68 -24.69 3.10 7.21
C LYS A 68 -24.80 1.59 7.09
N ILE A 69 -25.62 0.97 7.95
CA ILE A 69 -25.90 -0.47 7.89
C ILE A 69 -26.55 -0.84 6.56
N GLY A 70 -27.50 -0.02 6.08
CA GLY A 70 -28.15 -0.22 4.80
C GLY A 70 -27.20 -0.18 3.60
N ILE A 71 -26.16 0.65 3.66
CA ILE A 71 -25.10 0.75 2.63
C ILE A 71 -24.14 -0.44 2.73
N ALA A 72 -23.64 -0.74 3.92
CA ALA A 72 -22.69 -1.83 4.15
C ALA A 72 -23.27 -3.22 3.82
N LEU A 73 -24.56 -3.43 4.07
CA LEU A 73 -25.24 -4.71 3.81
C LEU A 73 -25.87 -4.80 2.41
N GLN A 74 -25.54 -3.91 1.47
CA GLN A 74 -26.04 -4.02 0.09
C GLN A 74 -25.53 -5.29 -0.59
N GLU A 75 -24.26 -5.64 -0.35
CA GLU A 75 -23.59 -6.80 -0.96
C GLU A 75 -23.66 -8.06 -0.09
N CYS A 76 -24.22 -7.97 1.12
CA CYS A 76 -24.33 -9.10 2.03
C CYS A 76 -25.49 -10.04 1.63
N PRO A 77 -25.27 -11.37 1.57
CA PRO A 77 -26.34 -12.32 1.29
C PRO A 77 -27.40 -12.30 2.40
N VAL A 78 -28.66 -12.28 2.01
CA VAL A 78 -29.80 -12.35 2.94
C VAL A 78 -30.12 -13.80 3.24
N LEU A 79 -30.26 -14.15 4.52
CA LEU A 79 -30.56 -15.51 4.94
C LEU A 79 -32.04 -15.81 4.75
N ARG A 80 -32.90 -14.84 5.09
CA ARG A 80 -34.35 -14.94 4.92
C ARG A 80 -34.99 -13.55 4.83
N THR A 81 -36.11 -13.48 4.12
CA THR A 81 -37.02 -12.34 4.19
C THR A 81 -38.12 -12.62 5.22
N ALA A 82 -38.26 -11.74 6.21
CA ALA A 82 -39.34 -11.78 7.19
C ALA A 82 -40.70 -11.56 6.49
N GLN A 83 -41.79 -11.97 7.14
CA GLN A 83 -43.14 -11.79 6.59
C GLN A 83 -43.49 -10.31 6.31
N ASN A 84 -42.84 -9.38 7.01
CA ASN A 84 -43.01 -7.93 6.83
C ASN A 84 -42.04 -7.32 5.78
N GLY A 85 -41.39 -8.15 4.95
CA GLY A 85 -40.39 -7.70 3.96
C GLY A 85 -39.03 -7.31 4.55
N GLY A 86 -38.84 -7.47 5.86
CA GLY A 86 -37.56 -7.19 6.53
C GLY A 86 -36.49 -8.22 6.17
N LYS A 87 -35.27 -7.77 5.88
CA LYS A 87 -34.12 -8.64 5.59
C LYS A 87 -33.54 -9.18 6.91
N ILE A 88 -33.35 -10.49 6.98
CA ILE A 88 -32.67 -11.17 8.09
C ILE A 88 -31.32 -11.64 7.58
N TYR A 89 -30.26 -11.27 8.31
CA TYR A 89 -28.88 -11.56 7.98
C TYR A 89 -28.30 -12.57 8.95
N ASP A 90 -27.27 -13.29 8.52
CA ASP A 90 -26.43 -14.07 9.42
C ASP A 90 -25.47 -13.17 10.19
N LEU A 91 -25.29 -13.38 11.50
CA LEU A 91 -24.49 -12.46 12.33
C LEU A 91 -23.00 -12.48 11.93
N PRO A 92 -22.30 -13.64 11.85
CA PRO A 92 -20.90 -13.68 11.44
C PRO A 92 -20.66 -13.04 10.07
N THR A 93 -21.58 -13.29 9.13
CA THR A 93 -21.47 -12.73 7.78
C THR A 93 -21.69 -11.22 7.81
N ALA A 94 -22.75 -10.72 8.46
CA ALA A 94 -23.03 -9.29 8.57
C ALA A 94 -21.93 -8.53 9.32
N ALA A 95 -21.34 -9.13 10.36
CA ALA A 95 -20.27 -8.53 11.14
C ALA A 95 -19.01 -8.23 10.30
N ARG A 96 -18.69 -9.09 9.32
CA ARG A 96 -17.54 -8.89 8.41
C ARG A 96 -17.69 -7.67 7.50
N TYR A 97 -18.92 -7.33 7.12
CA TYR A 97 -19.20 -6.16 6.29
C TYR A 97 -19.40 -4.88 7.11
N LEU A 98 -19.78 -5.02 8.39
CA LEU A 98 -20.05 -3.88 9.27
C LEU A 98 -18.83 -3.39 10.04
N ILE A 99 -17.86 -4.26 10.28
CA ILE A 99 -16.64 -3.92 11.00
C ILE A 99 -15.54 -3.69 9.97
N ASP A 100 -15.04 -2.46 9.91
CA ASP A 100 -13.79 -2.18 9.21
C ASP A 100 -12.68 -3.05 9.84
N PRO A 101 -11.96 -3.87 9.06
CA PRO A 101 -10.91 -4.71 9.61
C PRO A 101 -9.86 -3.80 10.25
N VAL A 102 -9.64 -3.94 11.56
CA VAL A 102 -8.51 -3.31 12.27
C VAL A 102 -7.24 -4.07 11.91
N THR A 103 -6.91 -4.07 10.64
CA THR A 103 -5.63 -4.52 10.11
C THR A 103 -4.81 -3.27 9.87
N ASN A 104 -3.68 -3.12 10.56
CA ASN A 104 -2.62 -2.24 10.09
C ASN A 104 -2.34 -2.62 8.63
N LEU A 105 -2.77 -1.78 7.69
CA LEU A 105 -2.67 -2.08 6.26
C LEU A 105 -1.22 -2.39 5.89
N ASP A 106 -0.27 -1.71 6.53
CA ASP A 106 1.16 -1.96 6.34
C ASP A 106 1.59 -3.37 6.80
N ALA A 107 1.08 -3.84 7.95
CA ALA A 107 1.37 -5.19 8.43
C ALA A 107 0.66 -6.27 7.59
N PHE A 108 -0.54 -5.95 7.09
CA PHE A 108 -1.30 -6.85 6.22
C PHE A 108 -0.67 -6.95 4.82
N LEU A 109 -0.22 -5.83 4.25
CA LEU A 109 0.52 -5.78 2.98
C LEU A 109 1.88 -6.46 3.10
N ALA A 110 2.56 -6.35 4.24
CA ALA A 110 3.81 -7.07 4.49
C ALA A 110 3.62 -8.59 4.58
N THR A 111 2.43 -9.07 4.96
CA THR A 111 2.12 -10.51 5.09
C THR A 111 1.60 -11.10 3.78
N ILE A 112 1.12 -10.26 2.85
CA ILE A 112 0.57 -10.72 1.57
C ILE A 112 1.70 -10.85 0.55
N LYS A 113 1.87 -12.07 0.03
CA LYS A 113 2.74 -12.33 -1.12
C LYS A 113 2.32 -11.46 -2.32
N PRO A 114 3.27 -10.87 -3.07
CA PRO A 114 3.01 -10.03 -4.25
C PRO A 114 2.05 -10.65 -5.28
N ASP A 115 2.00 -11.98 -5.36
CA ASP A 115 1.19 -12.74 -6.31
C ASP A 115 -0.29 -12.82 -5.97
N LYS A 116 -0.67 -12.56 -4.71
CA LYS A 116 -2.08 -12.57 -4.26
C LYS A 116 -2.73 -11.18 -4.32
N LEU A 117 -1.99 -10.15 -4.72
CA LEU A 117 -2.55 -8.82 -4.89
C LEU A 117 -3.34 -8.73 -6.21
N PRO A 118 -4.48 -8.03 -6.21
CA PRO A 118 -5.16 -7.61 -7.44
C PRO A 118 -4.20 -6.91 -8.40
N GLU A 119 -4.39 -7.10 -9.70
CA GLU A 119 -3.46 -6.63 -10.75
C GLU A 119 -3.10 -5.15 -10.64
N LYS A 120 -4.09 -4.29 -10.31
CA LYS A 120 -3.89 -2.85 -10.08
C LYS A 120 -2.95 -2.54 -8.91
N LEU A 121 -3.03 -3.31 -7.82
CA LEU A 121 -2.18 -3.09 -6.64
C LEU A 121 -0.78 -3.67 -6.85
N ARG A 122 -0.67 -4.77 -7.61
CA ARG A 122 0.61 -5.35 -8.01
C ARG A 122 1.45 -4.37 -8.82
N GLU A 123 0.85 -3.67 -9.78
CA GLU A 123 1.54 -2.62 -10.54
C GLU A 123 2.06 -1.50 -9.62
N THR A 124 1.23 -1.04 -8.67
CA THR A 124 1.67 -0.01 -7.73
C THR A 124 2.79 -0.48 -6.80
N TYR A 125 2.78 -1.74 -6.38
CA TYR A 125 3.82 -2.34 -5.56
C TYR A 125 5.17 -2.37 -6.31
N TRP A 126 5.18 -2.87 -7.54
CA TRP A 126 6.40 -2.90 -8.36
C TRP A 126 6.89 -1.48 -8.69
N ASN A 127 5.99 -0.54 -8.98
CA ASN A 127 6.36 0.85 -9.20
C ASN A 127 6.98 1.49 -7.94
N ALA A 128 6.46 1.18 -6.74
CA ALA A 128 7.04 1.64 -5.48
C ALA A 128 8.45 1.04 -5.27
N LYS A 129 8.62 -0.26 -5.54
CA LYS A 129 9.92 -0.93 -5.44
C LYS A 129 10.96 -0.40 -6.43
N ILE A 130 10.57 -0.10 -7.66
CA ILE A 130 11.45 0.54 -8.64
C ILE A 130 11.87 1.94 -8.17
N LYS A 131 10.96 2.71 -7.58
CA LYS A 131 11.27 4.03 -7.01
C LYS A 131 12.23 3.92 -5.83
N GLU A 132 12.03 2.95 -4.95
CA GLU A 132 12.93 2.65 -3.83
C GLU A 132 14.34 2.31 -4.33
N ALA A 133 14.45 1.41 -5.32
CA ALA A 133 15.74 1.05 -5.92
C ALA A 133 16.43 2.27 -6.57
N LYS A 134 15.68 3.09 -7.33
CA LYS A 134 16.22 4.33 -7.92
C LYS A 134 16.70 5.32 -6.87
N TYR A 135 15.96 5.46 -5.77
CA TYR A 135 16.37 6.30 -4.65
C TYR A 135 17.68 5.80 -4.03
N ARG A 136 17.81 4.50 -3.77
CA ARG A 136 19.06 3.90 -3.23
C ARG A 136 20.25 4.07 -4.17
N VAL A 137 20.03 3.98 -5.49
CA VAL A 137 21.08 4.29 -6.49
C VAL A 137 21.50 5.75 -6.41
N MET A 138 20.53 6.68 -6.35
CA MET A 138 20.82 8.11 -6.22
C MET A 138 21.49 8.46 -4.89
N ALA A 139 21.16 7.76 -3.82
CA ALA A 139 21.78 7.89 -2.50
C ALA A 139 23.22 7.32 -2.46
N GLY A 140 23.66 6.61 -3.51
CA GLY A 140 24.98 5.99 -3.59
C GLY A 140 25.11 4.68 -2.80
N GLU A 141 24.00 4.18 -2.23
CA GLU A 141 23.94 2.92 -1.49
C GLU A 141 23.92 1.71 -2.44
N LEU A 142 23.41 1.88 -3.66
CA LEU A 142 23.34 0.82 -4.68
C LEU A 142 24.08 1.21 -5.95
N TRP A 143 25.04 0.39 -6.35
CA TRP A 143 25.82 0.60 -7.58
C TRP A 143 25.33 -0.32 -8.68
N PRO A 144 25.01 0.20 -9.88
CA PRO A 144 24.72 -0.65 -11.02
C PRO A 144 25.92 -1.53 -11.36
N THR A 145 25.70 -2.82 -11.58
CA THR A 145 26.77 -3.78 -11.90
C THR A 145 27.55 -3.36 -13.14
N GLU A 146 26.88 -2.80 -14.15
CA GLU A 146 27.51 -2.29 -15.37
C GLU A 146 28.51 -1.17 -15.08
N SER A 147 28.11 -0.18 -14.27
CA SER A 147 28.99 0.93 -13.88
C SER A 147 30.20 0.47 -13.07
N VAL A 148 30.02 -0.51 -12.18
CA VAL A 148 31.14 -1.10 -11.42
C VAL A 148 32.11 -1.80 -12.37
N MET A 149 31.61 -2.62 -13.29
CA MET A 149 32.44 -3.31 -14.28
C MET A 149 33.19 -2.34 -15.19
N GLU A 150 32.57 -1.24 -15.61
CA GLU A 150 33.19 -0.21 -16.43
C GLU A 150 34.36 0.47 -15.71
N VAL A 151 34.14 0.91 -14.46
CA VAL A 151 35.18 1.54 -13.64
C VAL A 151 36.36 0.59 -13.40
N PHE A 152 36.09 -0.68 -13.09
CA PHE A 152 37.15 -1.68 -12.95
C PHE A 152 37.88 -1.89 -14.27
N ALA A 153 37.17 -2.04 -15.39
CA ALA A 153 37.78 -2.24 -16.70
C ALA A 153 38.69 -1.07 -17.09
N GLU A 154 38.27 0.18 -16.84
CA GLU A 154 39.07 1.36 -17.12
C GLU A 154 40.30 1.47 -16.20
N THR A 155 40.13 1.15 -14.92
CA THR A 155 41.24 1.09 -13.95
C THR A 155 42.28 0.04 -14.37
N PHE A 156 41.84 -1.14 -14.79
CA PHE A 156 42.72 -2.22 -15.27
C PHE A 156 43.47 -1.86 -16.56
N LYS A 157 42.79 -1.22 -17.52
CA LYS A 157 43.43 -0.70 -18.73
C LYS A 157 44.52 0.30 -18.39
N THR A 158 44.25 1.18 -17.42
CA THR A 158 45.21 2.18 -16.95
C THR A 158 46.42 1.53 -16.30
N ILE A 159 46.21 0.57 -15.37
CA ILE A 159 47.29 -0.19 -14.73
C ILE A 159 48.14 -0.85 -15.81
N LYS A 160 47.53 -1.65 -16.71
CA LYS A 160 48.24 -2.33 -17.80
C LYS A 160 49.11 -1.38 -18.62
N LYS A 161 48.55 -0.25 -19.05
CA LYS A 161 49.27 0.75 -19.84
C LYS A 161 50.48 1.30 -19.08
N VAL A 162 50.29 1.66 -17.81
CA VAL A 162 51.37 2.19 -16.96
C VAL A 162 52.46 1.14 -16.74
N THR A 163 52.10 -0.13 -16.48
CA THR A 163 53.09 -1.18 -16.23
C THR A 163 53.88 -1.52 -17.50
N GLN A 164 53.25 -1.49 -18.68
CA GLN A 164 53.95 -1.72 -19.95
C GLN A 164 54.98 -0.63 -20.23
N LEU A 165 54.68 0.64 -19.89
CA LEU A 165 55.60 1.76 -20.06
C LEU A 165 56.81 1.71 -19.12
N TRP A 166 56.78 0.90 -18.05
CA TRP A 166 57.93 0.77 -17.15
C TRP A 166 59.15 0.18 -17.86
N VAL A 167 58.95 -0.74 -18.81
CA VAL A 167 60.06 -1.32 -19.57
C VAL A 167 60.78 -0.23 -20.35
N ASP A 168 60.03 0.57 -21.10
CA ASP A 168 60.56 1.68 -21.90
C ASP A 168 61.19 2.77 -21.01
N THR A 169 60.55 3.11 -19.88
CA THR A 169 61.04 4.16 -18.97
C THR A 169 62.37 3.75 -18.31
N VAL A 170 62.52 2.50 -17.90
CA VAL A 170 63.76 2.01 -17.27
C VAL A 170 64.87 1.88 -18.31
N GLU A 171 64.55 1.47 -19.54
CA GLU A 171 65.48 1.42 -20.66
C GLU A 171 66.07 2.81 -20.96
N GLU A 172 65.23 3.84 -21.03
CA GLU A 172 65.65 5.22 -21.29
C GLU A 172 66.47 5.82 -20.13
N THR A 173 66.13 5.49 -18.88
CA THR A 173 66.74 6.14 -17.70
C THR A 173 68.10 5.54 -17.33
N ASN A 174 68.21 4.20 -17.35
CA ASN A 174 69.38 3.50 -16.82
C ASN A 174 70.16 2.70 -17.88
N GLY A 175 69.58 2.51 -19.07
CA GLY A 175 70.10 1.56 -20.05
C GLY A 175 69.90 0.12 -19.57
N LEU A 176 69.08 -0.65 -20.27
CA LEU A 176 68.89 -2.08 -20.02
C LEU A 176 69.59 -2.88 -21.12
N SER A 177 70.17 -4.03 -20.77
CA SER A 177 70.51 -5.04 -21.78
C SER A 177 69.25 -5.73 -22.29
N ASP A 178 69.30 -6.29 -23.51
CA ASP A 178 68.17 -7.02 -24.10
C ASP A 178 67.65 -8.14 -23.17
N GLU A 179 68.55 -8.87 -22.51
CA GLU A 179 68.20 -9.93 -21.56
C GLU A 179 67.45 -9.39 -20.31
N GLN A 180 67.84 -8.22 -19.81
CA GLN A 180 67.17 -7.58 -18.67
C GLN A 180 65.82 -7.00 -19.06
N ARG A 181 65.70 -6.49 -20.29
CA ARG A 181 64.45 -6.00 -20.88
C ARG A 181 63.41 -7.11 -21.01
N ASP A 182 63.81 -8.26 -21.55
CA ASP A 182 62.94 -9.43 -21.68
C ASP A 182 62.50 -9.99 -20.31
N LEU A 183 63.42 -10.00 -19.34
CA LEU A 183 63.10 -10.40 -17.96
C LEU A 183 62.09 -9.45 -17.33
N LEU A 184 62.28 -8.13 -17.48
CA LEU A 184 61.37 -7.13 -16.94
C LEU A 184 59.99 -7.20 -17.59
N ALA A 185 59.92 -7.37 -18.91
CA ALA A 185 58.66 -7.59 -19.62
C ALA A 185 57.92 -8.83 -19.10
N THR A 186 58.64 -9.93 -18.91
CA THR A 186 58.07 -11.17 -18.36
C THR A 186 57.52 -10.99 -16.94
N LEU A 187 58.22 -10.22 -16.09
CA LEU A 187 57.75 -9.90 -14.74
C LEU A 187 56.49 -9.02 -14.76
N VAL A 188 56.42 -8.05 -15.68
CA VAL A 188 55.23 -7.20 -15.86
C VAL A 188 54.03 -8.02 -16.31
N ASP A 189 54.20 -8.92 -17.28
CA ASP A 189 53.12 -9.79 -17.74
C ASP A 189 52.64 -10.74 -16.65
N ARG A 190 53.57 -11.30 -15.86
CA ARG A 190 53.25 -12.13 -14.71
C ARG A 190 52.48 -11.36 -13.64
N LEU A 191 52.89 -10.12 -13.35
CA LEU A 191 52.17 -9.25 -12.42
C LEU A 191 50.73 -9.01 -12.88
N GLN A 192 50.50 -8.76 -14.18
CA GLN A 192 49.16 -8.57 -14.73
C GLN A 192 48.29 -9.83 -14.58
N ASP A 193 48.85 -11.01 -14.84
CA ASP A 193 48.15 -12.30 -14.69
C ASP A 193 47.84 -12.61 -13.21
N ASP A 194 48.76 -12.31 -12.29
CA ASP A 194 48.56 -12.50 -10.86
C ASP A 194 47.46 -11.57 -10.31
N ILE A 195 47.42 -10.30 -10.74
CA ILE A 195 46.34 -9.37 -10.34
C ILE A 195 44.99 -9.87 -10.87
N TYR A 196 44.93 -10.35 -12.12
CA TYR A 196 43.70 -10.91 -12.69
C TYR A 196 43.20 -12.13 -11.89
N LYS A 197 44.10 -13.08 -11.60
CA LYS A 197 43.77 -14.28 -10.81
C LYS A 197 43.33 -13.92 -9.40
N ALA A 198 44.00 -12.97 -8.76
CA ALA A 198 43.63 -12.48 -7.43
C ALA A 198 42.21 -11.90 -7.43
N LEU A 199 41.89 -11.03 -8.40
CA LEU A 199 40.55 -10.45 -8.50
C LEU A 199 39.47 -11.52 -8.73
N VAL A 200 39.67 -12.46 -9.65
CA VAL A 200 38.70 -13.53 -9.91
C VAL A 200 38.52 -14.43 -8.69
N SER A 201 39.59 -14.72 -7.95
CA SER A 201 39.51 -15.50 -6.71
C SER A 201 38.75 -14.76 -5.62
N GLN A 202 38.96 -13.44 -5.50
CA GLN A 202 38.34 -12.61 -4.48
C GLN A 202 36.87 -12.32 -4.79
N ALA A 203 36.52 -12.17 -6.07
CA ALA A 203 35.12 -12.06 -6.50
C ALA A 203 34.31 -13.34 -6.21
N LYS A 204 34.95 -14.51 -6.22
CA LYS A 204 34.30 -15.77 -5.84
C LYS A 204 34.15 -15.96 -4.34
N SER A 205 35.07 -15.41 -3.54
CA SER A 205 35.08 -15.57 -2.08
C SER A 205 34.32 -14.48 -1.33
N SER A 206 34.30 -13.26 -1.87
CA SER A 206 33.51 -12.16 -1.33
C SER A 206 32.11 -12.22 -1.93
N GLU A 207 31.17 -12.84 -1.23
CA GLU A 207 29.75 -12.72 -1.53
C GLU A 207 29.35 -11.24 -1.40
N THR A 208 29.42 -10.51 -2.52
CA THR A 208 28.73 -9.22 -2.60
C THR A 208 27.28 -9.57 -2.84
N GLU A 209 26.47 -9.55 -1.79
CA GLU A 209 25.05 -9.89 -1.90
C GLU A 209 24.41 -8.97 -2.95
N SER A 210 23.88 -9.60 -4.01
CA SER A 210 23.13 -8.86 -5.02
C SER A 210 21.81 -8.44 -4.40
N PHE A 211 21.40 -7.19 -4.63
CA PHE A 211 20.08 -6.69 -4.24
C PHE A 211 18.92 -7.58 -4.72
N LEU A 212 19.12 -8.35 -5.81
CA LEU A 212 18.14 -9.33 -6.28
C LEU A 212 17.95 -10.52 -5.32
N LYS A 213 19.00 -10.92 -4.60
CA LYS A 213 18.96 -11.99 -3.59
C LYS A 213 18.19 -11.52 -2.34
N GLU A 214 18.42 -10.29 -1.90
CA GLU A 214 17.60 -9.66 -0.84
C GLU A 214 16.12 -9.59 -1.22
N LEU A 215 15.82 -9.29 -2.49
CA LEU A 215 14.45 -9.19 -2.99
C LEU A 215 13.76 -10.56 -3.08
N SER A 216 14.49 -11.64 -3.42
CA SER A 216 13.94 -12.99 -3.42
C SER A 216 13.70 -13.51 -2.01
N ASP A 217 14.63 -13.26 -1.09
CA ASP A 217 14.52 -13.71 0.31
C ASP A 217 13.38 -12.98 1.06
N ALA A 218 13.00 -11.79 0.61
CA ALA A 218 11.82 -11.07 1.10
C ALA A 218 10.49 -11.58 0.49
N ALA A 219 10.53 -12.39 -0.56
CA ALA A 219 9.34 -12.90 -1.26
C ALA A 219 8.97 -14.35 -0.87
N ASP A 220 9.92 -15.12 -0.33
CA ASP A 220 9.73 -16.49 0.17
C ASP A 220 9.11 -16.53 1.58
#